data_AF-A0A915XKK8-F1
#
_entry.id   AF-A0A915XKK8-F1
#
_cell.length_a   1.000
_cell.length_b   1.000
_cell.length_c   1.000
_cell.angle_alpha   90.00
_cell.angle_beta   90.00
_cell.angle_gamma   90.00
#
_symmetry.space_group_name_H-M   'P 1'
#
loop_
_entity.id
_entity.type
_entity.pdbx_description
1 polymer ?
#
loop_
_entity_poly.entity_id
_entity_poly.type
_entity_poly.pdbx_seq_one_letter_code
_entity_poly.pdbx_strand_id
1 'polypeptide(L)'
;MVWPPDTHVDLERFYGRHKLRPDGRPTAAWEQEHLTRIVTPYPLTLAWDLSAQVTRLTCHRLVAESLQRVFVGILAHYGDVQAVRRARMHLFGGCYNYRRISGSGRLSTHAWGAGIDLDPDRNPLGVPHSDQLGMLPLRVVELFEAEGWKWGGRFASRPDCMHFQATT
;
A
#
# COMPACT_ATOMS: atom_id res chain seq x y z
N MET A 1 -13.64 9.25 7.52
CA MET A 1 -13.24 8.13 8.41
C MET A 1 -11.86 8.48 8.95
N VAL A 2 -11.56 8.17 10.20
CA VAL A 2 -10.21 8.34 10.78
C VAL A 2 -9.56 6.96 10.88
N TRP A 3 -8.31 6.84 10.45
CA TRP A 3 -7.58 5.57 10.50
C TRP A 3 -7.14 5.24 11.93
N PRO A 4 -6.91 3.94 12.25
CA PRO A 4 -6.50 3.55 13.59
C PRO A 4 -5.04 3.93 13.88
N PRO A 5 -4.65 4.07 15.16
CA PRO A 5 -3.24 4.09 15.54
C PRO A 5 -2.47 2.87 15.02
N ASP A 6 -1.20 3.04 14.69
CA ASP A 6 -0.31 1.94 14.31
C ASP A 6 0.18 1.11 15.52
N THR A 7 -0.78 0.51 16.23
CA THR A 7 -0.51 -0.51 17.25
C THR A 7 -1.18 -1.82 16.85
N HIS A 8 -0.62 -2.95 17.26
CA HIS A 8 -1.21 -4.25 16.91
C HIS A 8 -2.66 -4.39 17.40
N VAL A 9 -2.95 -3.92 18.61
CA VAL A 9 -4.28 -3.99 19.22
C VAL A 9 -5.29 -3.13 18.45
N ASP A 10 -4.90 -1.91 18.08
CA ASP A 10 -5.78 -1.00 17.34
C ASP A 10 -6.04 -1.50 15.92
N LEU A 11 -5.02 -2.06 15.26
CA LEU A 11 -5.16 -2.67 13.94
C LEU A 11 -6.09 -3.88 13.98
N GLU A 12 -5.95 -4.79 14.95
CA GLU A 12 -6.87 -5.92 15.10
C GLU A 12 -8.31 -5.47 15.41
N ARG A 13 -8.47 -4.42 16.22
CA ARG A 13 -9.80 -3.88 16.56
C ARG A 13 -10.48 -3.25 15.35
N PHE A 14 -9.72 -2.53 14.53
CA PHE A 14 -10.26 -1.75 13.41
C PHE A 14 -10.40 -2.56 12.13
N TYR A 15 -9.36 -3.31 11.75
CA TYR A 15 -9.30 -4.12 10.52
C TYR A 15 -9.67 -5.59 10.74
N GLY A 16 -10.04 -5.96 11.97
CA GLY A 16 -10.37 -7.32 12.32
C GLY A 16 -9.14 -8.15 12.69
N ARG A 17 -9.30 -8.94 13.76
CA ARG A 17 -8.31 -9.92 14.19
C ARG A 17 -8.27 -11.10 13.23
N HIS A 18 -7.10 -11.42 12.70
CA HIS A 18 -6.93 -12.57 11.80
C HIS A 18 -7.36 -13.87 12.49
N LYS A 19 -8.24 -14.62 11.82
CA LYS A 19 -8.51 -16.02 12.18
C LYS A 19 -7.53 -16.89 11.43
N LEU A 20 -6.63 -17.58 12.12
CA LEU A 20 -5.53 -18.32 11.51
C LEU A 20 -5.83 -19.82 11.38
N ARG A 21 -5.30 -20.40 10.30
CA ARG A 21 -5.20 -21.84 10.08
C ARG A 21 -4.01 -22.42 10.86
N PRO A 22 -3.88 -23.76 10.97
CA PRO A 22 -2.72 -24.40 11.61
C PRO A 22 -1.37 -24.03 11.00
N ASP A 23 -1.32 -23.67 9.71
CA ASP A 23 -0.10 -23.21 9.02
C ASP A 23 0.27 -21.74 9.31
N GLY A 24 -0.48 -21.08 10.20
CA GLY A 24 -0.26 -19.70 10.60
C GLY A 24 -0.74 -18.66 9.59
N ARG A 25 -1.42 -19.05 8.49
CA ARG A 25 -2.01 -18.11 7.53
C ARG A 25 -3.47 -17.77 7.86
N PRO A 26 -4.00 -16.63 7.41
CA PRO A 26 -5.41 -16.31 7.56
C PRO A 26 -6.30 -17.37 6.90
N THR A 27 -7.45 -17.62 7.53
CA THR A 27 -8.50 -18.47 6.98
C THR A 27 -9.15 -17.78 5.79
N ALA A 28 -9.61 -18.57 4.82
CA ALA A 28 -10.37 -18.06 3.68
C ALA A 28 -11.64 -17.31 4.13
N ALA A 29 -12.27 -17.73 5.23
CA ALA A 29 -13.42 -17.04 5.81
C ALA A 29 -13.05 -15.61 6.27
N TRP A 30 -11.91 -15.44 6.95
CA TRP A 30 -11.45 -14.11 7.35
C TRP A 30 -11.12 -13.24 6.13
N GLU A 31 -10.42 -13.79 5.13
CA GLU A 31 -10.08 -13.08 3.90
C GLU A 31 -11.35 -12.62 3.14
N GLN A 32 -12.35 -13.48 3.00
CA GLN A 32 -13.63 -13.13 2.37
C GLN A 32 -14.41 -12.08 3.19
N GLU A 33 -14.33 -12.15 4.51
CA GLU A 33 -14.99 -11.23 5.44
C GLU A 33 -14.31 -9.86 5.53
N HIS A 34 -13.03 -9.70 5.15
CA HIS A 34 -12.30 -8.44 5.40
C HIS A 34 -11.70 -7.83 4.15
N LEU A 35 -11.35 -8.64 3.15
CA LEU A 35 -10.71 -8.17 1.93
C LEU A 35 -11.72 -7.97 0.80
N THR A 36 -11.37 -7.07 -0.10
CA THR A 36 -12.08 -6.85 -1.36
C THR A 36 -11.07 -6.57 -2.46
N ARG A 37 -11.55 -6.46 -3.70
CA ARG A 37 -10.74 -6.05 -4.85
C ARG A 37 -11.28 -4.76 -5.42
N ILE A 38 -10.38 -3.82 -5.70
CA ILE A 38 -10.70 -2.62 -6.47
C ILE A 38 -10.18 -2.74 -7.88
N VAL A 39 -10.86 -2.11 -8.84
CA VAL A 39 -10.40 -2.00 -10.23
C VAL A 39 -9.60 -0.73 -10.36
N THR A 40 -8.32 -0.85 -10.73
CA THR A 40 -7.47 0.33 -10.88
C THR A 40 -7.85 1.07 -12.18
N PRO A 41 -7.82 2.42 -12.18
CA PRO A 41 -8.18 3.22 -13.35
C PRO A 41 -7.16 3.11 -14.49
N TYR A 42 -6.01 2.50 -14.23
CA TYR A 42 -4.99 2.13 -15.21
C TYR A 42 -4.34 0.80 -14.78
N PRO A 43 -3.77 0.02 -15.73
CA PRO A 43 -3.09 -1.21 -15.39
C PRO A 43 -1.82 -0.94 -14.57
N LEU A 44 -1.67 -1.66 -13.47
CA LEU A 44 -0.43 -1.73 -12.71
C LEU A 44 0.48 -2.82 -13.30
N THR A 45 1.77 -2.73 -13.01
CA THR A 45 2.79 -3.72 -13.36
C THR A 45 3.45 -4.20 -12.09
N LEU A 46 3.62 -5.52 -11.92
CA LEU A 46 4.31 -6.06 -10.74
C LEU A 46 5.77 -5.61 -10.73
N ALA A 47 6.22 -5.02 -9.63
CA ALA A 47 7.58 -4.47 -9.56
C ALA A 47 8.68 -5.55 -9.64
N TRP A 48 8.37 -6.81 -9.31
CA TRP A 48 9.27 -7.96 -9.39
C TRP A 48 9.11 -8.80 -10.67
N ASP A 49 8.09 -8.51 -11.49
CA ASP A 49 7.86 -9.17 -12.77
C ASP A 49 7.21 -8.17 -13.74
N LEU A 50 8.06 -7.47 -14.49
CA LEU A 50 7.63 -6.42 -15.40
C LEU A 50 6.80 -6.92 -16.59
N SER A 51 6.71 -8.24 -16.79
CA SER A 51 5.85 -8.84 -17.81
C SER A 51 4.40 -8.99 -17.33
N ALA A 52 4.17 -8.97 -16.02
CA ALA A 52 2.86 -9.20 -15.41
C ALA A 52 2.11 -7.89 -15.13
N GLN A 53 0.86 -7.83 -15.58
CA GLN A 53 -0.05 -6.71 -15.31
C GLN A 53 -1.13 -7.07 -14.29
N VAL A 54 -1.52 -6.07 -13.50
CA VAL A 54 -2.56 -6.16 -12.49
C VAL A 54 -3.60 -5.06 -12.77
N THR A 55 -4.83 -5.47 -13.05
CA THR A 55 -5.98 -4.55 -13.24
C THR A 55 -6.91 -4.52 -12.02
N ARG A 56 -6.70 -5.43 -11.08
CA ARG A 56 -7.41 -5.51 -9.81
C ARG A 56 -6.44 -5.80 -8.69
N LEU A 57 -6.43 -4.98 -7.65
CA LEU A 57 -5.62 -5.23 -6.45
C LEU A 57 -6.52 -5.60 -5.28
N THR A 58 -6.03 -6.50 -4.41
CA THR A 58 -6.71 -6.90 -3.17
C THR A 58 -6.28 -5.99 -2.02
N CYS A 59 -7.25 -5.43 -1.29
CA CYS A 59 -7.04 -4.56 -0.12
C CYS A 59 -8.13 -4.81 0.94
N HIS A 60 -8.02 -4.18 2.11
CA HIS A 60 -9.09 -4.22 3.10
C HIS A 60 -10.34 -3.49 2.60
N ARG A 61 -11.53 -4.02 2.90
CA ARG A 61 -12.81 -3.40 2.48
C ARG A 61 -12.97 -1.95 2.95
N LEU A 62 -12.47 -1.64 4.15
CA LEU A 62 -12.56 -0.28 4.73
C LEU A 62 -11.69 0.74 4.01
N VAL A 63 -10.62 0.31 3.32
CA VAL A 63 -9.72 1.23 2.61
C VAL A 63 -10.02 1.29 1.11
N ALA A 64 -10.92 0.45 0.60
CA ALA A 64 -11.15 0.27 -0.83
C ALA A 64 -11.55 1.56 -1.56
N GLU A 65 -12.54 2.28 -1.06
CA GLU A 65 -12.99 3.54 -1.68
C GLU A 65 -11.90 4.62 -1.62
N SER A 66 -11.17 4.70 -0.51
CA SER A 66 -10.08 5.65 -0.34
C SER A 66 -8.95 5.37 -1.34
N LEU A 67 -8.53 4.11 -1.44
CA LEU A 67 -7.49 3.70 -2.36
C LEU A 67 -7.92 3.89 -3.83
N GLN A 68 -9.19 3.66 -4.15
CA GLN A 68 -9.75 3.98 -5.47
C GLN A 68 -9.62 5.47 -5.79
N ARG A 69 -9.96 6.36 -4.86
CA ARG A 69 -9.81 7.82 -5.03
C ARG A 69 -8.35 8.23 -5.23
N VAL A 70 -7.41 7.63 -4.48
CA VAL A 70 -5.98 7.88 -4.68
C VAL A 70 -5.56 7.55 -6.11
N PHE A 71 -5.86 6.34 -6.61
CA PHE A 71 -5.46 5.95 -7.97
C PHE A 71 -6.14 6.79 -9.05
N VAL A 72 -7.40 7.18 -8.87
CA VAL A 72 -8.08 8.12 -9.78
C VAL A 72 -7.40 9.48 -9.75
N GLY A 73 -7.03 9.97 -8.57
CA GLY A 73 -6.28 11.21 -8.38
C GLY A 73 -4.91 11.18 -9.03
N ILE A 74 -4.19 10.06 -8.95
CA ILE A 74 -2.89 9.88 -9.64
C ILE A 74 -3.08 9.99 -11.15
N LEU A 75 -4.06 9.26 -11.72
CA LEU A 75 -4.33 9.35 -13.16
C LEU A 75 -4.72 10.76 -13.59
N ALA A 76 -5.61 11.41 -12.83
CA ALA A 76 -6.04 12.78 -13.10
C ALA A 76 -4.88 13.78 -13.02
N HIS A 77 -3.97 13.62 -12.06
CA HIS A 77 -2.80 14.47 -11.92
C HIS A 77 -1.86 14.37 -13.13
N TYR A 78 -1.59 13.16 -13.62
CA TYR A 78 -0.69 12.94 -14.75
C TYR A 78 -1.38 13.09 -16.12
N GLY A 79 -2.71 13.11 -16.17
CA GLY A 79 -3.53 13.31 -17.36
C GLY A 79 -3.74 12.06 -18.21
N ASP A 80 -2.74 11.19 -18.32
CA ASP A 80 -2.84 9.94 -19.08
C ASP A 80 -1.98 8.79 -18.51
N VAL A 81 -2.26 7.56 -18.98
CA VAL A 81 -1.57 6.34 -18.54
C VAL A 81 -0.09 6.34 -18.89
N GLN A 82 0.32 6.98 -20.00
CA GLN A 82 1.73 7.03 -20.40
C GLN A 82 2.54 7.96 -19.49
N ALA A 83 1.94 9.07 -19.05
CA ALA A 83 2.52 9.96 -18.05
C ALA A 83 2.66 9.28 -16.69
N VAL A 84 1.65 8.53 -16.24
CA VAL A 84 1.74 7.66 -15.05
C VAL A 84 2.90 6.66 -15.20
N ARG A 85 3.07 6.06 -16.38
CA ARG A 85 4.18 5.13 -16.66
C ARG A 85 5.54 5.80 -16.59
N ARG A 86 5.70 6.97 -17.21
CA ARG A 86 6.94 7.78 -17.13
C ARG A 86 7.28 8.16 -15.68
N ALA A 87 6.27 8.47 -14.88
CA ALA A 87 6.40 8.74 -13.45
C ALA A 87 6.56 7.47 -12.59
N ARG A 88 6.54 6.28 -13.21
CA ARG A 88 6.64 4.96 -12.54
C ARG A 88 5.52 4.63 -11.55
N MET A 89 4.46 5.43 -11.47
CA MET A 89 3.32 5.24 -10.57
C MET A 89 2.33 4.12 -10.99
N HIS A 90 2.79 3.26 -11.90
CA HIS A 90 2.17 1.99 -12.27
C HIS A 90 2.90 0.78 -11.67
N LEU A 91 4.13 0.95 -11.16
CA LEU A 91 4.91 -0.13 -10.57
C LEU A 91 4.41 -0.44 -9.17
N PHE A 92 3.92 -1.67 -8.99
CA PHE A 92 3.18 -2.09 -7.80
C PHE A 92 3.98 -3.12 -6.99
N GLY A 93 4.27 -2.76 -5.73
CA GLY A 93 4.97 -3.59 -4.75
C GLY A 93 4.05 -4.48 -3.91
N GLY A 94 2.73 -4.32 -4.05
CA GLY A 94 1.73 -5.13 -3.34
C GLY A 94 0.88 -4.31 -2.37
N CYS A 95 -0.26 -4.87 -1.97
CA CYS A 95 -1.17 -4.25 -1.01
C CYS A 95 -1.54 -5.23 0.12
N TYR A 96 -2.08 -6.40 -0.21
CA TYR A 96 -2.31 -7.47 0.76
C TYR A 96 -1.17 -8.51 0.74
N ASN A 97 -0.55 -8.73 1.90
CA ASN A 97 0.36 -9.84 2.14
C ASN A 97 0.45 -10.11 3.65
N TYR A 98 -0.07 -11.26 4.11
CA TYR A 98 0.04 -11.67 5.51
C TYR A 98 1.48 -12.03 5.87
N ARG A 99 2.23 -11.04 6.36
CA ARG A 99 3.64 -11.15 6.75
C ARG A 99 4.00 -10.26 7.94
N ARG A 100 5.10 -10.60 8.60
CA ARG A 100 5.79 -9.71 9.53
C ARG A 100 6.63 -8.68 8.78
N ILE A 101 6.89 -7.55 9.44
CA ILE A 101 7.84 -6.54 8.97
C ILE A 101 9.26 -7.14 9.00
N SER A 102 10.06 -6.89 7.97
CA SER A 102 11.42 -7.42 7.89
C SER A 102 12.31 -6.91 9.04
N GLY A 103 12.91 -7.84 9.79
CA GLY A 103 13.71 -7.53 10.97
C GLY A 103 12.90 -7.16 12.22
N SER A 104 11.58 -7.42 12.23
CA SER A 104 10.69 -7.13 13.35
C SER A 104 9.76 -8.29 13.67
N GLY A 105 9.38 -8.40 14.94
CA GLY A 105 8.35 -9.33 15.40
C GLY A 105 6.93 -8.86 15.10
N ARG A 106 6.70 -7.63 14.60
CA ARG A 106 5.35 -7.11 14.35
C ARG A 106 4.81 -7.53 12.99
N LEU A 107 3.50 -7.78 12.91
CA LEU A 107 2.79 -7.87 11.63
C LEU A 107 2.85 -6.52 10.90
N SER A 108 2.99 -6.58 9.58
CA SER A 108 2.90 -5.40 8.72
C SER A 108 1.45 -4.99 8.50
N THR A 109 1.19 -3.71 8.23
CA THR A 109 -0.11 -3.19 7.77
C THR A 109 -0.60 -3.89 6.49
N HIS A 110 0.30 -4.39 5.65
CA HIS A 110 -0.02 -5.29 4.53
C HIS A 110 -0.75 -6.56 4.96
N ALA A 111 -0.55 -7.03 6.19
CA ALA A 111 -1.23 -8.22 6.69
C ALA A 111 -2.75 -8.03 6.78
N TRP A 112 -3.22 -6.79 6.88
CA TRP A 112 -4.64 -6.45 6.83
C TRP A 112 -5.11 -5.98 5.45
N GLY A 113 -4.20 -5.78 4.49
CA GLY A 113 -4.53 -5.12 3.22
C GLY A 113 -4.74 -3.61 3.37
N ALA A 114 -4.15 -3.03 4.42
CA ALA A 114 -4.19 -1.60 4.76
C ALA A 114 -2.86 -0.89 4.51
N GLY A 115 -1.91 -1.57 3.86
CA GLY A 115 -0.65 -1.01 3.38
C GLY A 115 -0.55 -1.16 1.86
N ILE A 116 0.19 -0.29 1.19
CA ILE A 116 0.49 -0.40 -0.25
C ILE A 116 1.90 0.10 -0.55
N ASP A 117 2.61 -0.64 -1.40
CA ASP A 117 3.96 -0.29 -1.85
C ASP A 117 3.93 0.12 -3.34
N LEU A 118 4.55 1.26 -3.68
CA LEU A 118 4.72 1.75 -5.04
C LEU A 118 6.20 1.93 -5.39
N ASP A 119 6.57 1.48 -6.59
CA ASP A 119 7.94 1.54 -7.13
C ASP A 119 9.07 1.13 -6.13
N PRO A 120 9.04 -0.10 -5.56
CA PRO A 120 10.05 -0.56 -4.59
C PRO A 120 11.50 -0.46 -5.07
N ASP A 121 11.73 -0.66 -6.37
CA ASP A 121 13.06 -0.63 -7.01
C ASP A 121 13.76 0.73 -6.83
N ARG A 122 13.02 1.83 -6.97
CA ARG A 122 13.55 3.19 -6.71
C ARG A 122 13.40 3.67 -5.28
N ASN A 123 12.69 2.93 -4.44
CA ASN A 123 12.39 3.33 -3.08
C ASN A 123 12.82 2.27 -2.05
N PRO A 124 14.12 1.95 -1.94
CA PRO A 124 14.56 0.87 -1.08
C PRO A 124 14.34 1.19 0.40
N LEU A 125 13.96 0.17 1.16
CA LEU A 125 13.77 0.27 2.61
C LEU A 125 15.05 0.72 3.32
N GLY A 126 14.95 1.77 4.13
CA GLY A 126 16.04 2.38 4.88
C GLY A 126 16.75 3.53 4.15
N VAL A 127 16.36 3.83 2.90
CA VAL A 127 16.92 4.95 2.13
C VAL A 127 16.01 6.18 2.29
N PRO A 128 16.54 7.32 2.79
CA PRO A 128 15.78 8.57 2.84
C PRO A 128 15.33 9.01 1.45
N HIS A 129 14.19 9.70 1.40
CA HIS A 129 13.66 10.24 0.15
C HIS A 129 14.63 11.24 -0.49
N SER A 130 14.71 11.20 -1.83
CA SER A 130 15.46 12.16 -2.65
C SER A 130 14.79 12.36 -4.00
N ASP A 131 14.36 13.59 -4.26
CA ASP A 131 13.84 14.00 -5.58
C ASP A 131 14.92 13.89 -6.67
N GLN A 132 16.19 14.13 -6.32
CA GLN A 132 17.31 14.05 -7.26
C GLN A 132 17.54 12.63 -7.79
N LEU A 133 17.24 11.62 -6.97
CA LEU A 133 17.29 10.21 -7.37
C LEU A 133 16.01 9.75 -8.11
N GLY A 134 15.04 10.66 -8.31
CA GLY A 134 13.79 10.35 -8.96
C GLY A 134 12.97 9.30 -8.20
N MET A 135 13.02 9.37 -6.86
CA MET A 135 12.20 8.57 -5.96
C MET A 135 10.72 8.96 -6.04
N LEU A 136 9.89 8.31 -5.24
CA LEU A 136 8.44 8.50 -5.21
C LEU A 136 8.05 10.00 -5.24
N PRO A 137 7.26 10.45 -6.24
CA PRO A 137 6.86 11.85 -6.36
C PRO A 137 6.06 12.34 -5.15
N LEU A 138 6.43 13.48 -4.56
CA LEU A 138 5.73 14.05 -3.40
C LEU A 138 4.25 14.36 -3.70
N ARG A 139 3.90 14.67 -4.95
CA ARG A 139 2.50 14.84 -5.32
C ARG A 139 1.65 13.57 -5.12
N VAL A 140 2.25 12.39 -5.28
CA VAL A 140 1.57 11.12 -4.98
C VAL A 140 1.43 10.94 -3.48
N VAL A 141 2.43 11.35 -2.70
CA VAL A 141 2.34 11.38 -1.23
C VAL A 141 1.16 12.24 -0.77
N GLU A 142 1.02 13.44 -1.31
CA GLU A 142 -0.08 14.35 -0.99
C GLU A 142 -1.46 13.75 -1.29
N LEU A 143 -1.59 12.98 -2.38
CA LEU A 143 -2.86 12.31 -2.73
C LEU A 143 -3.22 11.23 -1.70
N PHE A 144 -2.24 10.49 -1.18
CA PHE A 144 -2.43 9.55 -0.09
C PHE A 144 -2.75 10.27 1.23
N GLU A 145 -2.00 11.33 1.57
CA GLU A 145 -2.19 12.10 2.80
C GLU A 145 -3.55 12.83 2.83
N ALA A 146 -4.07 13.28 1.69
CA ALA A 146 -5.41 13.85 1.56
C ALA A 146 -6.53 12.86 1.92
N GLU A 147 -6.24 11.56 1.77
CA GLU A 147 -7.08 10.45 2.16
C GLU A 147 -6.75 9.91 3.57
N GLY A 148 -5.87 10.62 4.29
CA GLY A 148 -5.43 10.33 5.65
C GLY A 148 -4.31 9.29 5.76
N TRP A 149 -3.83 8.71 4.66
CA TRP A 149 -2.78 7.69 4.71
C TRP A 149 -1.46 8.30 5.19
N LYS A 150 -0.71 7.51 5.96
CA LYS A 150 0.63 7.84 6.41
C LYS A 150 1.65 7.32 5.42
N TRP A 151 2.62 8.15 5.08
CA TRP A 151 3.72 7.78 4.20
C TRP A 151 4.95 7.30 4.99
N GLY A 152 5.49 6.14 4.61
CA GLY A 152 6.63 5.50 5.25
C GLY A 152 7.95 6.25 5.08
N GLY A 153 8.06 7.15 4.10
CA GLY A 153 9.21 8.05 3.95
C GLY A 153 9.45 8.94 5.18
N ARG A 154 8.45 9.12 6.05
CA ARG A 154 8.54 9.89 7.30
C ARG A 154 8.88 9.06 8.53
N PHE A 155 9.13 7.75 8.41
CA PHE A 155 9.50 6.93 9.55
C PHE A 155 10.89 7.33 10.09
N ALA A 156 10.94 7.64 11.39
CA ALA A 156 12.11 8.27 12.01
C ALA A 156 13.37 7.39 12.01
N SER A 157 13.24 6.08 12.22
CA SER A 157 14.39 5.17 12.35
C SER A 157 14.76 4.44 11.06
N ARG A 158 13.77 4.12 10.23
CA ARG A 158 13.97 3.37 8.98
C ARG A 158 12.96 3.84 7.94
N PRO A 159 13.33 4.84 7.11
CA PRO A 159 12.46 5.36 6.06
C PRO A 159 12.03 4.26 5.10
N ASP A 160 10.78 4.29 4.66
CA ASP A 160 10.21 3.33 3.71
C ASP A 160 9.41 4.09 2.64
N CYS A 161 10.12 4.66 1.66
CA CYS A 161 9.53 5.61 0.72
C CYS A 161 8.53 4.98 -0.27
N MET A 162 8.58 3.65 -0.47
CA MET A 162 7.58 2.94 -1.26
C MET A 162 6.25 2.80 -0.53
N HIS A 163 6.28 2.84 0.81
CA HIS A 163 5.20 2.36 1.66
C HIS A 163 4.20 3.45 2.05
N PHE A 164 2.92 3.11 1.95
CA PHE A 164 1.81 3.88 2.51
C PHE A 164 0.96 2.99 3.38
N GLN A 165 0.48 3.51 4.52
CA GLN A 165 -0.42 2.79 5.40
C GLN A 165 -1.58 3.63 5.90
N ALA A 166 -2.78 3.04 5.92
CA ALA A 166 -3.99 3.66 6.46
C ALA A 166 -3.99 3.54 7.99
N THR A 167 -3.14 4.32 8.65
CA THR A 167 -3.00 4.42 10.11
C THR A 167 -2.61 5.84 10.52
N THR A 168 -2.72 6.18 11.81
CA THR A 168 -2.16 7.42 12.39
C THR A 168 -0.86 7.16 13.14
#